data_AF-N8ZWF8-F1
#
_entry.id   AF-N8ZWF8-F1
#
_cell.length_a   1.000
_cell.length_b   1.000
_cell.length_c   1.000
_cell.angle_alpha   90.00
_cell.angle_beta   90.00
_cell.angle_gamma   90.00
#
_symmetry.space_group_name_H-M   'P 1'
#
loop_
_entity.id
_entity.type
_entity.pdbx_description
1 polymer ?
#
loop_
_entity_poly.entity_id
_entity_poly.type
_entity_poly.pdbx_seq_one_letter_code
_entity_poly.pdbx_strand_id
1 'polypeptide(L)'
;MKFKSKNLREIAECIIGDKNYFDYKSSRYISEFFEDCGLPFTHDGSTRWAWTSDRLAELLEESCPPNALPPTFVHVLRALMHKSDATEDDPERINALIELNKPLSREGYEAFYGTDNNLYIKNLHNNQTIKPVENPHRIFSEIEIKKRERLISYLDMCSEDQLIENVLLPLFRILGFQRITVAGHKDKALEYGKDIWMKFILPTQHIIYFGIQVKKGKLDSSGVTKTGNHNIAEIYNQTTMMLGHEIFDPETNKRVLVDHAYIIAGGEITKAARNWLGGKLDAHKRSQIIFMDREDILNLFTVNSIDVPEII
;
A
#
# COMPACT_ATOMS: atom_id res chain seq x y z
N MET A 1 13.60 -15.49 6.12
CA MET A 1 15.00 -14.99 6.12
C MET A 1 15.66 -15.39 7.43
N LYS A 2 16.99 -15.39 7.60
CA LYS A 2 17.60 -15.80 8.88
C LYS A 2 18.78 -14.94 9.29
N PHE A 3 18.56 -14.06 10.27
CA PHE A 3 19.63 -13.33 10.93
C PHE A 3 20.50 -14.26 11.77
N LYS A 4 21.76 -13.88 11.98
CA LYS A 4 22.66 -14.60 12.88
C LYS A 4 22.17 -14.45 14.31
N SER A 5 22.19 -15.55 15.08
CA SER A 5 21.68 -15.58 16.47
C SER A 5 22.29 -14.51 17.37
N LYS A 6 23.58 -14.16 17.17
CA LYS A 6 24.23 -13.07 17.90
C LYS A 6 23.58 -11.70 17.64
N ASN A 7 23.30 -11.39 16.38
CA ASN A 7 22.71 -10.11 16.01
C ASN A 7 21.25 -10.04 16.45
N LEU A 8 20.51 -11.15 16.35
CA LEU A 8 19.13 -11.25 16.83
C LEU A 8 19.03 -11.05 18.34
N ARG A 9 19.98 -11.63 19.10
CA ARG A 9 20.11 -11.37 20.54
C ARG A 9 20.37 -9.90 20.83
N GLU A 10 21.27 -9.24 20.11
CA GLU A 10 21.55 -7.81 20.32
C GLU A 10 20.30 -6.95 20.07
N ILE A 11 19.46 -7.29 19.08
CA ILE A 11 18.16 -6.63 18.85
C ILE A 11 17.19 -6.94 20.00
N ALA A 12 17.12 -8.19 20.45
CA ALA A 12 16.31 -8.57 21.60
C ALA A 12 16.71 -7.82 22.88
N GLU A 13 18.00 -7.62 23.11
CA GLU A 13 18.54 -6.82 24.22
C GLU A 13 18.13 -5.34 24.12
N CYS A 14 17.95 -4.78 22.92
CA CYS A 14 17.35 -3.45 22.74
C CYS A 14 15.88 -3.44 23.18
N ILE A 15 15.09 -4.43 22.74
CA ILE A 15 13.65 -4.52 23.06
C ILE A 15 13.41 -4.60 24.57
N ILE A 16 14.14 -5.49 25.25
CA ILE A 16 13.98 -5.73 26.68
C ILE A 16 14.66 -4.68 27.56
N GLY A 17 15.37 -3.71 26.96
CA GLY A 17 16.07 -2.64 27.67
C GLY A 17 17.33 -3.09 28.42
N ASP A 18 18.02 -4.11 27.92
CA ASP A 18 19.33 -4.54 28.43
C ASP A 18 20.48 -3.86 27.64
N LYS A 19 20.15 -3.05 26.62
CA LYS A 19 21.07 -2.12 25.95
C LYS A 19 20.87 -0.69 26.44
N ASN A 20 21.94 0.10 26.38
CA ASN A 20 21.90 1.53 26.65
C ASN A 20 20.85 2.21 25.76
N TYR A 21 20.24 3.28 26.28
CA TYR A 21 19.23 4.10 25.58
C TYR A 21 17.89 3.39 25.32
N PHE A 22 17.65 2.26 25.98
CA PHE A 22 16.36 1.56 25.98
C PHE A 22 15.91 1.26 27.41
N ASP A 23 14.64 1.53 27.70
CA ASP A 23 14.09 1.30 29.03
C ASP A 23 13.91 -0.19 29.31
N TYR A 24 14.39 -0.58 30.50
CA TYR A 24 14.29 -1.94 31.03
C TYR A 24 12.84 -2.42 31.06
N LYS A 25 12.60 -3.62 30.50
CA LYS A 25 11.29 -4.27 30.52
C LYS A 25 11.36 -5.60 31.29
N SER A 26 10.53 -5.72 32.32
CA SER A 26 10.27 -7.00 32.98
C SER A 26 9.46 -7.93 32.07
N SER A 27 9.32 -9.22 32.42
CA SER A 27 8.52 -10.18 31.64
C SER A 27 7.10 -9.69 31.33
N ARG A 28 6.48 -8.96 32.26
CA ARG A 28 5.18 -8.34 32.07
C ARG A 28 5.24 -7.26 30.97
N TYR A 29 6.17 -6.31 31.08
CA TYR A 29 6.31 -5.22 30.12
C TYR A 29 6.79 -5.68 28.74
N ILE A 30 7.51 -6.81 28.66
CA ILE A 30 7.82 -7.45 27.37
C ILE A 30 6.54 -7.97 26.71
N SER A 31 5.64 -8.58 27.48
CA SER A 31 4.37 -9.08 26.96
C SER A 31 3.47 -7.92 26.50
N GLU A 32 3.35 -6.87 27.32
CA GLU A 32 2.61 -5.64 26.97
C GLU A 32 3.17 -4.99 25.70
N PHE A 33 4.50 -4.91 25.54
CA PHE A 33 5.12 -4.39 24.31
C PHE A 33 4.73 -5.17 23.05
N PHE A 34 4.74 -6.51 23.11
CA PHE A 34 4.32 -7.31 21.96
C PHE A 34 2.81 -7.22 21.71
N GLU A 35 1.99 -7.13 22.75
CA GLU A 35 0.55 -6.88 22.65
C GLU A 35 0.25 -5.52 21.99
N ASP A 36 0.97 -4.46 22.36
CA ASP A 36 0.87 -3.13 21.74
C ASP A 36 1.29 -3.15 20.25
N CYS A 37 2.20 -4.06 19.87
CA CYS A 37 2.54 -4.35 18.48
C CYS A 37 1.50 -5.22 17.75
N GLY A 38 0.39 -5.58 18.41
CA GLY A 38 -0.66 -6.46 17.87
C GLY A 38 -0.25 -7.94 17.79
N LEU A 39 0.78 -8.36 18.53
CA LEU A 39 1.31 -9.73 18.52
C LEU A 39 0.89 -10.46 19.81
N PRO A 40 0.23 -11.63 19.72
CA PRO A 40 -0.28 -12.36 20.88
C PRO A 40 0.82 -13.17 21.58
N PHE A 41 1.96 -12.54 21.89
CA PHE A 41 3.08 -13.18 22.57
C PHE A 41 3.08 -12.85 24.06
N THR A 42 3.04 -13.89 24.90
CA THR A 42 3.16 -13.75 26.36
C THR A 42 4.44 -14.40 26.83
N HIS A 43 5.24 -13.65 27.58
CA HIS A 43 6.51 -14.14 28.11
C HIS A 43 6.28 -15.31 29.10
N ASP A 44 6.97 -16.42 28.89
CA ASP A 44 6.72 -17.70 29.57
C ASP A 44 7.50 -17.90 30.90
N GLY A 45 8.34 -16.94 31.26
CA GLY A 45 9.17 -16.98 32.46
C GLY A 45 10.59 -17.52 32.21
N SER A 46 10.91 -17.87 30.97
CA SER A 46 12.26 -18.20 30.54
C SER A 46 13.17 -16.96 30.51
N THR A 47 14.37 -17.08 29.95
CA THR A 47 15.33 -15.98 29.94
C THR A 47 14.88 -14.90 28.94
N ARG A 48 14.66 -13.66 29.42
CA ARG A 48 14.11 -12.53 28.64
C ARG A 48 14.72 -12.37 27.24
N TRP A 49 16.04 -12.25 27.14
CA TRP A 49 16.70 -12.05 25.85
C TRP A 49 16.52 -13.26 24.91
N ALA A 50 16.52 -14.48 25.46
CA ALA A 50 16.40 -15.70 24.68
C ALA A 50 14.97 -15.84 24.13
N TRP A 51 13.98 -15.67 25.00
CA TRP A 51 12.58 -15.69 24.63
C TRP A 51 12.25 -14.64 23.56
N THR A 52 12.69 -13.39 23.76
CA THR A 52 12.48 -12.31 22.80
C THR A 52 13.20 -12.60 21.48
N SER A 53 14.43 -13.12 21.52
CA SER A 53 15.16 -13.52 20.32
C SER A 53 14.42 -14.62 19.54
N ASP A 54 13.80 -15.58 20.21
CA ASP A 54 13.03 -16.64 19.55
C ASP A 54 11.76 -16.09 18.90
N ARG A 55 11.05 -15.14 19.55
CA ARG A 55 9.92 -14.43 18.92
C ARG A 55 10.35 -13.65 17.69
N LEU A 56 11.48 -12.94 17.76
CA LEU A 56 12.02 -12.22 16.60
C LEU A 56 12.43 -13.16 15.46
N ALA A 57 12.91 -14.37 15.77
CA ALA A 57 13.22 -15.38 14.78
C ALA A 57 11.95 -15.86 14.07
N GLU A 58 10.88 -16.12 14.82
CA GLU A 58 9.56 -16.48 14.30
C GLU A 58 9.04 -15.42 13.30
N LEU A 59 9.13 -14.14 13.66
CA LEU A 59 8.72 -13.06 12.75
C LEU A 59 9.57 -12.99 11.47
N LEU A 60 10.85 -13.37 11.52
CA LEU A 60 11.74 -13.40 10.34
C LEU A 60 11.45 -14.55 9.38
N GLU A 61 10.70 -15.57 9.80
CA GLU A 61 10.27 -16.71 8.98
C GLU A 61 9.08 -16.38 8.07
N GLU A 62 8.36 -15.28 8.35
CA GLU A 62 7.28 -14.80 7.48
C GLU A 62 7.75 -14.55 6.03
N SER A 63 6.88 -14.88 5.08
CA SER A 63 7.14 -14.69 3.66
C SER A 63 7.19 -13.21 3.30
N CYS A 64 8.29 -12.76 2.70
CA CYS A 64 8.45 -11.39 2.21
C CYS A 64 9.17 -11.38 0.84
N PRO A 65 9.06 -10.28 0.07
CA PRO A 65 9.78 -10.13 -1.20
C PRO A 65 11.30 -10.29 -1.03
N PRO A 66 12.04 -10.67 -2.08
CA PRO A 66 13.50 -10.70 -2.05
C PRO A 66 14.08 -9.35 -1.63
N ASN A 67 15.10 -9.34 -0.78
CA ASN A 67 15.74 -8.14 -0.23
C ASN A 67 14.86 -7.27 0.69
N ALA A 68 13.69 -7.74 1.11
CA ALA A 68 12.84 -7.09 2.11
C ALA A 68 13.00 -7.72 3.50
N LEU A 69 12.43 -7.06 4.53
CA LEU A 69 12.20 -7.64 5.85
C LEU A 69 10.70 -7.91 6.02
N PRO A 70 10.32 -8.94 6.78
CA PRO A 70 8.92 -9.15 7.13
C PRO A 70 8.27 -7.93 7.78
N PRO A 71 7.05 -7.58 7.36
CA PRO A 71 6.36 -6.40 7.87
C PRO A 71 6.19 -6.34 9.38
N THR A 72 5.86 -7.47 10.01
CA THR A 72 5.67 -7.58 11.46
C THR A 72 6.97 -7.31 12.21
N PHE A 73 8.08 -7.86 11.72
CA PHE A 73 9.41 -7.58 12.25
C PHE A 73 9.77 -6.09 12.16
N VAL A 74 9.49 -5.45 11.01
CA VAL A 74 9.70 -4.00 10.85
C VAL A 74 8.79 -3.19 11.79
N HIS A 75 7.55 -3.62 11.99
CA HIS A 75 6.62 -2.97 12.90
C HIS A 75 7.11 -2.99 14.35
N VAL A 76 7.64 -4.12 14.83
CA VAL A 76 8.28 -4.23 16.15
C VAL A 76 9.42 -3.24 16.30
N LEU A 77 10.27 -3.09 15.28
CA LEU A 77 11.36 -2.11 15.31
C LEU A 77 10.86 -0.66 15.31
N ARG A 78 9.76 -0.36 14.60
CA ARG A 78 9.13 0.96 14.64
C ARG A 78 8.54 1.29 16.00
N ALA A 79 7.85 0.33 16.63
CA ALA A 79 7.30 0.49 17.97
C ALA A 79 8.44 0.73 18.98
N LEU A 80 9.52 -0.06 18.91
CA LEU A 80 10.70 0.11 19.75
C LEU A 80 11.34 1.49 19.61
N MET A 81 11.31 2.07 18.40
CA MET A 81 11.95 3.34 18.05
C MET A 81 10.97 4.53 17.99
N HIS A 82 9.81 4.44 18.64
CA HIS A 82 8.85 5.53 18.66
C HIS A 82 9.43 6.77 19.38
N LYS A 83 9.20 7.97 18.84
CA LYS A 83 9.78 9.23 19.38
C LYS A 83 9.21 9.62 20.75
N SER A 84 8.10 9.04 21.19
CA SER A 84 7.57 9.24 22.55
C SER A 84 8.52 8.78 23.64
N ASP A 85 9.40 7.83 23.33
CA ASP A 85 10.34 7.23 24.30
C ASP A 85 11.68 7.99 24.33
N ALA A 86 11.71 9.19 23.75
CA ALA A 86 12.86 10.06 23.81
C ALA A 86 13.11 10.52 25.24
N THR A 87 14.37 10.50 25.66
CA THR A 87 14.80 10.98 26.98
C THR A 87 15.41 12.38 26.86
N GLU A 88 15.57 13.08 27.98
CA GLU A 88 16.25 14.39 27.99
C GLU A 88 17.66 14.33 27.42
N ASP A 89 18.35 13.19 27.62
CA ASP A 89 19.72 12.95 27.13
C ASP A 89 19.78 12.42 25.68
N ASP A 90 18.65 12.00 25.11
CA ASP A 90 18.52 11.54 23.73
C ASP A 90 17.18 11.96 23.10
N PRO A 91 16.91 13.27 22.97
CA PRO A 91 15.60 13.81 22.57
C PRO A 91 15.23 13.40 21.13
N GLU A 92 16.23 13.15 20.30
CA GLU A 92 16.05 12.71 18.93
C GLU A 92 16.21 11.19 18.76
N ARG A 93 16.41 10.44 19.85
CA ARG A 93 16.66 8.99 19.85
C ARG A 93 17.84 8.56 18.96
N ILE A 94 18.83 9.44 18.79
CA ILE A 94 20.01 9.22 17.95
C ILE A 94 20.88 8.13 18.57
N ASN A 95 21.07 8.13 19.88
CA ASN A 95 21.90 7.13 20.55
C ASN A 95 21.24 5.75 20.52
N ALA A 96 19.92 5.69 20.75
CA ALA A 96 19.14 4.46 20.57
C ALA A 96 19.22 3.95 19.12
N LEU A 97 19.16 4.84 18.13
CA LEU A 97 19.27 4.48 16.72
C LEU A 97 20.66 3.90 16.38
N ILE A 98 21.73 4.49 16.94
CA ILE A 98 23.10 3.99 16.79
C ILE A 98 23.22 2.58 17.38
N GLU A 99 22.69 2.33 18.58
CA GLU A 99 22.72 1.00 19.20
C GLU A 99 21.95 -0.04 18.37
N LEU A 100 20.75 0.30 17.89
CA LEU A 100 19.94 -0.59 17.06
C LEU A 100 20.63 -0.92 15.72
N ASN A 101 21.33 0.04 15.12
CA ASN A 101 22.01 -0.15 13.85
C ASN A 101 23.25 -1.04 13.92
N LYS A 102 23.85 -1.26 15.10
CA LYS A 102 25.01 -2.17 15.25
C LYS A 102 24.71 -3.60 14.79
N PRO A 103 23.63 -4.27 15.25
CA PRO A 103 23.28 -5.58 14.74
C PRO A 103 22.65 -5.54 13.33
N LEU A 104 21.82 -4.54 13.00
CA LEU A 104 21.16 -4.45 11.69
C LEU A 104 22.17 -4.31 10.53
N SER A 105 23.19 -3.47 10.70
CA SER A 105 24.21 -3.24 9.65
C SER A 105 24.98 -4.50 9.30
N ARG A 106 25.23 -5.38 10.28
CA ARG A 106 25.88 -6.69 10.07
C ARG A 106 25.02 -7.68 9.29
N GLU A 107 23.71 -7.43 9.23
CA GLU A 107 22.73 -8.19 8.45
C GLU A 107 22.38 -7.50 7.12
N GLY A 108 23.04 -6.37 6.80
CA GLY A 108 22.84 -5.65 5.54
C GLY A 108 21.70 -4.62 5.57
N TYR A 109 21.28 -4.16 6.76
CA TYR A 109 20.20 -3.19 6.92
C TYR A 109 20.63 -1.98 7.75
N GLU A 110 20.00 -0.83 7.49
CA GLU A 110 20.20 0.39 8.25
C GLU A 110 18.84 1.03 8.55
N ALA A 111 18.57 1.29 9.82
CA ALA A 111 17.42 2.04 10.29
C ALA A 111 17.75 3.54 10.33
N PHE A 112 16.78 4.38 9.96
CA PHE A 112 16.91 5.83 9.99
C PHE A 112 15.55 6.49 10.22
N TYR A 113 15.52 7.71 10.74
CA TYR A 113 14.30 8.50 10.85
C TYR A 113 14.02 9.27 9.57
N GLY A 114 12.77 9.23 9.10
CA GLY A 114 12.28 10.09 8.03
C GLY A 114 11.94 11.50 8.53
N THR A 115 11.59 12.40 7.61
CA THR A 115 11.12 13.76 7.92
C THR A 115 9.78 13.78 8.66
N ASP A 116 9.07 12.66 8.65
CA ASP A 116 7.81 12.40 9.33
C ASP A 116 8.00 11.79 10.74
N ASN A 117 9.23 11.75 11.24
CA ASN A 117 9.61 11.17 12.53
C ASN A 117 9.37 9.65 12.68
N ASN A 118 9.08 8.94 11.59
CA ASN A 118 8.93 7.49 11.59
C ASN A 118 10.27 6.79 11.34
N LEU A 119 10.42 5.59 11.91
CA LEU A 119 11.55 4.72 11.60
C LEU A 119 11.36 4.01 10.26
N TYR A 120 12.33 4.19 9.38
CA TYR A 120 12.47 3.48 8.11
C TYR A 120 13.67 2.55 8.18
N ILE A 121 13.65 1.49 7.37
CA ILE A 121 14.76 0.57 7.24
C ILE A 121 15.15 0.53 5.77
N LYS A 122 16.44 0.63 5.50
CA LYS A 122 17.03 0.57 4.17
C LYS A 122 17.87 -0.69 4.06
N ASN A 123 17.77 -1.37 2.92
CA ASN A 123 18.68 -2.44 2.56
C ASN A 123 19.97 -1.83 1.97
N LEU A 124 21.11 -2.16 2.56
CA LEU A 124 22.41 -1.60 2.22
C LEU A 124 22.98 -2.15 0.90
N HIS A 125 22.50 -3.31 0.43
CA HIS A 125 23.00 -3.92 -0.80
C HIS A 125 22.44 -3.24 -2.06
N ASN A 126 21.18 -2.80 -2.02
CA ASN A 126 20.49 -2.24 -3.18
C ASN A 126 19.96 -0.80 -2.93
N ASN A 127 20.26 -0.22 -1.76
CA ASN A 127 19.79 1.09 -1.32
C ASN A 127 18.26 1.27 -1.30
N GLN A 128 17.48 0.18 -1.29
CA GLN A 128 16.01 0.26 -1.25
C GLN A 128 15.50 0.40 0.18
N THR A 129 14.63 1.38 0.40
CA THR A 129 13.90 1.54 1.66
C THR A 129 12.74 0.54 1.72
N ILE A 130 12.68 -0.23 2.80
CA ILE A 130 11.60 -1.15 3.13
C ILE A 130 10.40 -0.31 3.54
N LYS A 131 9.43 -0.22 2.63
CA LYS A 131 8.18 0.49 2.87
C LYS A 131 7.37 -0.22 3.97
N PRO A 132 6.64 0.54 4.83
CA PRO A 132 5.61 -0.06 5.67
C PRO A 132 4.65 -0.90 4.83
N VAL A 133 4.03 -1.92 5.43
CA VAL A 133 2.87 -2.54 4.78
C VAL A 133 1.80 -1.49 4.62
N GLU A 134 1.50 -1.23 3.36
CA GLU A 134 0.46 -0.35 2.87
C GLU A 134 -0.90 -1.02 3.12
N ASN A 135 -1.25 -1.28 4.38
CA ASN A 135 -2.62 -1.69 4.72
C ASN A 135 -3.50 -0.44 4.70
N PRO A 136 -4.38 -0.26 3.70
CA PRO A 136 -5.25 0.91 3.59
C PRO A 136 -6.25 1.05 4.76
N HIS A 137 -6.44 0.00 5.56
CA HIS A 137 -7.41 -0.04 6.65
C HIS A 137 -6.81 0.19 8.04
N ARG A 138 -5.52 0.56 8.14
CA ARG A 138 -4.93 0.93 9.44
C ARG A 138 -5.28 2.35 9.85
N ILE A 139 -5.05 2.68 11.12
CA ILE A 139 -5.13 4.06 11.61
C ILE A 139 -4.01 4.89 10.97
N PHE A 140 -4.38 6.07 10.45
CA PHE A 140 -3.45 7.01 9.81
C PHE A 140 -2.75 7.90 10.83
N SER A 141 -1.49 8.23 10.55
CA SER A 141 -0.73 9.26 11.29
C SER A 141 -1.28 10.67 10.99
N GLU A 142 -0.93 11.66 11.81
CA GLU A 142 -1.35 13.06 11.59
C GLU A 142 -0.88 13.63 10.23
N ILE A 143 0.30 13.22 9.77
CA ILE A 143 0.84 13.63 8.47
C ILE A 143 0.04 13.01 7.33
N GLU A 144 -0.30 11.73 7.45
CA GLU A 144 -1.15 11.02 6.51
C GLU A 144 -2.58 11.59 6.47
N ILE A 145 -3.13 11.99 7.62
CA ILE A 145 -4.43 12.68 7.71
C ILE A 145 -4.37 14.02 6.95
N LYS A 146 -3.36 14.85 7.19
CA LYS A 146 -3.17 16.13 6.47
C LYS A 146 -3.00 15.91 4.96
N LYS A 147 -2.25 14.88 4.58
CA LYS A 147 -2.07 14.47 3.18
C LYS A 147 -3.41 14.09 2.55
N ARG A 148 -4.20 13.27 3.25
CA ARG A 148 -5.52 12.84 2.84
C ARG A 148 -6.46 14.03 2.65
N GLU A 149 -6.48 15.00 3.58
CA GLU A 149 -7.29 16.22 3.46
C GLU A 149 -6.93 17.06 2.24
N ARG A 150 -5.64 17.19 1.92
CA ARG A 150 -5.17 17.85 0.70
C ARG A 150 -5.65 17.11 -0.55
N LEU A 151 -5.56 15.78 -0.56
CA LEU A 151 -6.03 14.98 -1.68
C LEU A 151 -7.56 15.07 -1.85
N ILE A 152 -8.33 15.08 -0.76
CA ILE A 152 -9.78 15.33 -0.80
C ILE A 152 -10.06 16.67 -1.49
N SER A 153 -9.37 17.73 -1.08
CA SER A 153 -9.52 19.07 -1.66
C SER A 153 -9.18 19.07 -3.16
N TYR A 154 -8.14 18.34 -3.56
CA TYR A 154 -7.77 18.18 -4.96
C TYR A 154 -8.85 17.45 -5.78
N LEU A 155 -9.34 16.31 -5.28
CA LEU A 155 -10.34 15.49 -5.97
C LEU A 155 -11.68 16.21 -6.18
N ASP A 156 -12.03 17.16 -5.31
CA ASP A 156 -13.23 17.97 -5.49
C ASP A 156 -13.12 18.92 -6.69
N MET A 157 -11.92 19.45 -6.94
CA MET A 157 -11.68 20.44 -7.99
C MET A 157 -11.23 19.84 -9.32
N CYS A 158 -10.56 18.69 -9.30
CA CYS A 158 -9.92 18.14 -10.50
C CYS A 158 -10.94 17.74 -11.59
N SER A 159 -10.49 17.77 -12.84
CA SER A 159 -11.18 17.18 -14.00
C SER A 159 -11.01 15.66 -14.03
N GLU A 160 -11.74 14.98 -14.92
CA GLU A 160 -11.56 13.53 -15.17
C GLU A 160 -10.15 13.22 -15.70
N ASP A 161 -9.64 14.04 -16.63
CA ASP A 161 -8.27 13.90 -17.14
C ASP A 161 -7.22 14.09 -16.04
N GLN A 162 -7.41 15.09 -15.16
CA GLN A 162 -6.51 15.31 -14.03
C GLN A 162 -6.58 14.18 -12.99
N LEU A 163 -7.76 13.59 -12.76
CA LEU A 163 -7.91 12.41 -11.93
C LEU A 163 -7.10 11.24 -12.49
N ILE A 164 -7.17 11.03 -13.81
CA ILE A 164 -6.38 9.99 -14.49
C ILE A 164 -4.89 10.30 -14.36
N GLU A 165 -4.45 11.43 -14.89
CA GLU A 165 -3.03 11.75 -15.08
C GLU A 165 -2.27 11.97 -13.78
N ASN A 166 -2.87 12.71 -12.84
CA ASN A 166 -2.17 13.16 -11.64
C ASN A 166 -2.41 12.27 -10.41
N VAL A 167 -3.44 11.42 -10.42
CA VAL A 167 -3.78 10.56 -9.27
C VAL A 167 -3.66 9.08 -9.62
N LEU A 168 -4.42 8.61 -10.61
CA LEU A 168 -4.50 7.18 -10.91
C LEU A 168 -3.23 6.63 -11.56
N LEU A 169 -2.62 7.34 -12.53
CA LEU A 169 -1.37 6.89 -13.16
C LEU A 169 -0.23 6.74 -12.13
N PRO A 170 0.07 7.73 -11.26
CA PRO A 170 1.08 7.56 -10.22
C PRO A 170 0.76 6.43 -9.25
N LEU A 171 -0.51 6.31 -8.85
CA LEU A 171 -0.95 5.26 -7.94
C LEU A 171 -0.71 3.86 -8.52
N PHE A 172 -1.17 3.59 -9.74
CA PHE A 172 -0.99 2.28 -10.36
C PHE A 172 0.48 1.94 -10.60
N ARG A 173 1.34 2.93 -10.90
CA ARG A 173 2.80 2.70 -11.02
C ARG A 173 3.38 2.19 -9.70
N ILE A 174 3.00 2.81 -8.57
CA ILE A 174 3.53 2.44 -7.26
C ILE A 174 2.99 1.09 -6.80
N LEU A 175 1.74 0.77 -7.16
CA LEU A 175 1.14 -0.55 -6.95
C LEU A 175 1.74 -1.65 -7.84
N GLY A 176 2.71 -1.32 -8.71
CA GLY A 176 3.47 -2.30 -9.50
C GLY A 176 2.86 -2.64 -10.85
N PHE A 177 1.81 -1.94 -11.30
CA PHE A 177 1.29 -2.10 -12.65
C PHE A 177 2.27 -1.52 -13.69
N GLN A 178 2.31 -2.17 -14.84
CA GLN A 178 3.20 -1.84 -15.96
C GLN A 178 2.38 -1.42 -17.19
N ARG A 179 3.04 -0.71 -18.12
CA ARG A 179 2.47 -0.27 -19.40
C ARG A 179 1.12 0.46 -19.28
N ILE A 180 1.01 1.30 -18.26
CA ILE A 180 -0.20 2.09 -18.02
C ILE A 180 -0.32 3.13 -19.13
N THR A 181 -1.25 2.90 -20.05
CA THR A 181 -1.41 3.68 -21.28
C THR A 181 -2.80 4.30 -21.30
N VAL A 182 -2.86 5.63 -21.45
CA VAL A 182 -4.11 6.38 -21.62
C VAL A 182 -4.58 6.24 -23.07
N ALA A 183 -5.82 5.82 -23.27
CA ALA A 183 -6.36 5.52 -24.59
C ALA A 183 -6.82 6.77 -25.37
N GLY A 184 -7.19 7.84 -24.66
CA GLY A 184 -7.74 9.05 -25.25
C GLY A 184 -6.76 10.22 -25.23
N HIS A 185 -6.48 10.78 -26.41
CA HIS A 185 -6.10 12.19 -26.63
C HIS A 185 -5.96 12.53 -28.13
N LYS A 186 -5.89 11.54 -29.04
CA LYS A 186 -5.81 11.80 -30.50
C LYS A 186 -6.86 11.10 -31.37
N ASP A 187 -7.32 9.90 -31.02
CA ASP A 187 -8.23 9.12 -31.87
C ASP A 187 -9.40 8.51 -31.07
N LYS A 188 -10.46 9.30 -30.87
CA LYS A 188 -11.72 8.88 -30.20
C LYS A 188 -12.37 7.62 -30.80
N ALA A 189 -12.02 7.25 -32.03
CA ALA A 189 -12.53 6.06 -32.70
C ALA A 189 -11.93 4.73 -32.20
N LEU A 190 -10.84 4.78 -31.41
CA LEU A 190 -10.16 3.61 -30.85
C LEU A 190 -10.41 3.45 -29.33
N GLU A 191 -11.23 4.31 -28.73
CA GLU A 191 -11.64 4.27 -27.33
C GLU A 191 -12.76 3.23 -27.16
N TYR A 192 -12.40 1.94 -27.13
CA TYR A 192 -13.33 0.83 -26.92
C TYR A 192 -13.79 0.72 -25.45
N GLY A 193 -14.34 1.82 -24.91
CA GLY A 193 -14.86 1.92 -23.55
C GLY A 193 -13.80 1.75 -22.46
N LYS A 194 -12.55 2.15 -22.74
CA LYS A 194 -11.45 2.13 -21.77
C LYS A 194 -10.74 3.47 -21.84
N ASP A 195 -10.53 4.09 -20.70
CA ASP A 195 -9.72 5.30 -20.57
C ASP A 195 -8.24 4.94 -20.42
N ILE A 196 -7.97 3.79 -19.77
CA ILE A 196 -6.62 3.29 -19.52
C ILE A 196 -6.59 1.77 -19.77
N TRP A 197 -5.45 1.26 -20.22
CA TRP A 197 -5.12 -0.15 -20.05
C TRP A 197 -3.74 -0.31 -19.40
N MET A 198 -3.57 -1.40 -18.67
CA MET A 198 -2.33 -1.71 -17.95
C MET A 198 -2.17 -3.23 -17.81
N LYS A 199 -1.00 -3.67 -17.35
CA LYS A 199 -0.73 -5.08 -17.06
C LYS A 199 -0.02 -5.29 -15.75
N PHE A 200 -0.22 -6.45 -15.14
CA PHE A 200 0.48 -6.89 -13.94
C PHE A 200 1.20 -8.21 -14.22
N ILE A 201 2.46 -8.30 -13.82
CA ILE A 201 3.27 -9.51 -14.02
C ILE A 201 3.32 -10.26 -12.69
N LEU A 202 2.77 -11.47 -12.68
CA LEU A 202 2.81 -12.36 -11.52
C LEU A 202 4.25 -12.84 -11.26
N PRO A 203 4.58 -13.29 -10.04
CA PRO A 203 5.89 -13.88 -9.75
C PRO A 203 6.27 -15.06 -10.66
N THR A 204 5.27 -15.75 -11.21
CA THR A 204 5.43 -16.84 -12.18
C THR A 204 5.63 -16.35 -13.62
N GLN A 205 5.79 -15.05 -13.83
CA GLN A 205 5.92 -14.35 -15.12
C GLN A 205 4.69 -14.34 -16.03
N HIS A 206 3.57 -14.90 -15.57
CA HIS A 206 2.29 -14.76 -16.28
C HIS A 206 1.79 -13.32 -16.20
N ILE A 207 1.17 -12.85 -17.27
CA ILE A 207 0.68 -11.48 -17.40
C ILE A 207 -0.84 -11.49 -17.21
N ILE A 208 -1.34 -10.54 -16.42
CA ILE A 208 -2.77 -10.22 -16.32
C ILE A 208 -2.97 -8.83 -16.92
N TYR A 209 -3.91 -8.70 -17.85
CA TYR A 209 -4.27 -7.46 -18.51
C TYR A 209 -5.51 -6.83 -17.88
N PHE A 210 -5.45 -5.51 -17.69
CA PHE A 210 -6.51 -4.73 -17.08
C PHE A 210 -6.93 -3.60 -18.02
N GLY A 211 -8.24 -3.42 -18.15
CA GLY A 211 -8.84 -2.24 -18.74
C GLY A 211 -9.50 -1.42 -17.64
N ILE A 212 -9.51 -0.11 -17.79
CA ILE A 212 -10.02 0.81 -16.78
C ILE A 212 -11.00 1.78 -17.42
N GLN A 213 -12.17 1.92 -16.80
CA GLN A 213 -13.09 3.01 -17.05
C GLN A 213 -13.17 3.88 -15.78
N VAL A 214 -12.92 5.17 -15.95
CA VAL A 214 -12.89 6.19 -14.90
C VAL A 214 -14.08 7.13 -15.10
N LYS A 215 -14.69 7.54 -14.00
CA LYS A 215 -15.59 8.69 -13.94
C LYS A 215 -15.31 9.57 -12.75
N LYS A 216 -15.26 10.89 -12.92
CA LYS A 216 -15.06 11.81 -11.78
C LYS A 216 -16.22 11.74 -10.77
N GLY A 217 -17.44 11.63 -11.27
CA GLY A 217 -18.67 11.77 -10.48
C GLY A 217 -19.09 10.54 -9.69
N LYS A 218 -20.27 10.66 -9.06
CA LYS A 218 -20.96 9.55 -8.39
C LYS A 218 -21.57 8.60 -9.43
N LEU A 219 -21.44 7.29 -9.18
CA LEU A 219 -22.09 6.25 -9.99
C LEU A 219 -23.34 5.74 -9.27
N ASP A 220 -24.50 5.97 -9.89
CA ASP A 220 -25.78 5.50 -9.38
C ASP A 220 -26.61 4.76 -10.44
N SER A 221 -27.64 4.07 -9.96
CA SER A 221 -28.61 3.35 -10.79
C SER A 221 -29.89 4.15 -11.00
N SER A 222 -29.91 5.43 -10.62
CA SER A 222 -31.08 6.27 -10.83
C SER A 222 -31.05 6.72 -12.29
N GLY A 223 -32.10 6.43 -13.05
CA GLY A 223 -32.18 6.81 -14.48
C GLY A 223 -32.18 8.31 -14.75
N VAL A 224 -31.91 9.15 -13.74
CA VAL A 224 -31.89 10.60 -13.81
C VAL A 224 -30.44 11.06 -13.63
N THR A 225 -29.79 11.40 -14.74
CA THR A 225 -28.49 12.08 -14.72
C THR A 225 -28.68 13.51 -14.19
N LYS A 226 -28.57 13.70 -12.87
CA LYS A 226 -28.32 15.03 -12.30
C LYS A 226 -26.89 15.45 -12.67
N THR A 227 -26.65 16.76 -12.78
CA THR A 227 -25.32 17.32 -13.08
C THR A 227 -24.26 16.72 -12.15
N GLY A 228 -23.36 15.89 -12.68
CA GLY A 228 -22.29 15.22 -11.92
C GLY A 228 -22.56 13.75 -11.51
N ASN A 229 -23.74 13.19 -11.78
CA ASN A 229 -24.02 11.76 -11.59
C ASN A 229 -23.98 11.03 -12.94
N HIS A 230 -23.25 9.91 -12.99
CA HIS A 230 -23.21 9.05 -14.18
C HIS A 230 -24.06 7.80 -13.96
N ASN A 231 -24.75 7.41 -15.02
CA ASN A 231 -25.63 6.26 -15.01
C ASN A 231 -24.82 4.97 -15.19
N ILE A 232 -25.01 4.02 -14.28
CA ILE A 232 -24.35 2.71 -14.31
C ILE A 232 -24.62 1.92 -15.62
N ALA A 233 -25.72 2.21 -16.34
CA ALA A 233 -26.02 1.57 -17.61
C ALA A 233 -25.02 1.94 -18.72
N GLU A 234 -24.51 3.17 -18.72
CA GLU A 234 -23.45 3.59 -19.65
C GLU A 234 -22.15 2.84 -19.38
N ILE A 235 -21.79 2.73 -18.09
CA ILE A 235 -20.61 2.00 -17.62
C ILE A 235 -20.70 0.52 -17.96
N TYR A 236 -21.88 -0.09 -17.88
CA TYR A 236 -22.09 -1.48 -18.29
C TYR A 236 -21.78 -1.69 -19.78
N ASN A 237 -22.22 -0.77 -20.65
CA ASN A 237 -21.94 -0.85 -22.08
C ASN A 237 -20.43 -0.69 -22.35
N GLN A 238 -19.80 0.31 -21.74
CA GLN A 238 -18.35 0.54 -21.84
C GLN A 238 -17.56 -0.67 -21.34
N THR A 239 -17.95 -1.25 -20.20
CA THR A 239 -17.31 -2.45 -19.63
C THR A 239 -17.46 -3.67 -20.55
N THR A 240 -18.64 -3.83 -21.17
CA THR A 240 -18.87 -4.93 -22.11
C THR A 240 -18.00 -4.79 -23.36
N MET A 241 -17.88 -3.57 -23.91
CA MET A 241 -16.95 -3.26 -25.00
C MET A 241 -15.49 -3.47 -24.57
N MET A 242 -15.17 -3.11 -23.33
CA MET A 242 -13.84 -3.20 -22.78
C MET A 242 -13.34 -4.64 -22.73
N LEU A 243 -14.16 -5.55 -22.22
CA LEU A 243 -13.87 -6.99 -22.12
C LEU A 243 -13.94 -7.71 -23.47
N GLY A 244 -14.71 -7.17 -24.43
CA GLY A 244 -14.89 -7.78 -25.76
C GLY A 244 -13.86 -7.37 -26.81
N HIS A 245 -13.00 -6.38 -26.56
CA HIS A 245 -12.08 -5.84 -27.55
C HIS A 245 -10.62 -6.04 -27.17
N GLU A 246 -9.83 -6.55 -28.11
CA GLU A 246 -8.41 -6.82 -27.94
C GLU A 246 -7.58 -5.53 -27.84
N ILE A 247 -6.52 -5.58 -27.05
CA ILE A 247 -5.45 -4.58 -27.02
C ILE A 247 -4.19 -5.18 -27.67
N PHE A 248 -3.37 -4.33 -28.28
CA PHE A 248 -2.09 -4.76 -28.84
C PHE A 248 -0.97 -4.54 -27.83
N ASP A 249 -0.32 -5.62 -27.38
CA ASP A 249 0.84 -5.56 -26.50
C ASP A 249 2.14 -5.59 -27.34
N PRO A 250 2.88 -4.47 -27.44
CA PRO A 250 4.09 -4.40 -28.25
C PRO A 250 5.26 -5.22 -27.68
N GLU A 251 5.24 -5.59 -26.40
CA GLU A 251 6.32 -6.40 -25.81
C GLU A 251 6.23 -7.87 -26.19
N THR A 252 5.00 -8.36 -26.34
CA THR A 252 4.75 -9.75 -26.78
C THR A 252 4.40 -9.83 -28.26
N ASN A 253 4.19 -8.67 -28.91
CA ASN A 253 3.75 -8.51 -30.30
C ASN A 253 2.45 -9.30 -30.59
N LYS A 254 1.51 -9.27 -29.64
CA LYS A 254 0.25 -10.02 -29.70
C LYS A 254 -0.94 -9.10 -29.44
N ARG A 255 -2.08 -9.48 -30.01
CA ARG A 255 -3.38 -8.96 -29.59
C ARG A 255 -3.93 -9.85 -28.49
N VAL A 256 -4.38 -9.23 -27.40
CA VAL A 256 -4.83 -9.92 -26.20
C VAL A 256 -6.12 -9.28 -25.69
N LEU A 257 -7.00 -10.08 -25.11
CA LEU A 257 -8.16 -9.57 -24.40
C LEU A 257 -7.74 -9.05 -23.02
N VAL A 258 -8.56 -8.16 -22.48
CA VAL A 258 -8.46 -7.73 -21.09
C VAL A 258 -9.00 -8.85 -20.19
N ASP A 259 -8.23 -9.22 -19.16
CA ASP A 259 -8.66 -10.23 -18.19
C ASP A 259 -9.64 -9.65 -17.16
N HIS A 260 -9.38 -8.41 -16.71
CA HIS A 260 -10.16 -7.73 -15.67
C HIS A 260 -10.47 -6.27 -16.01
N ALA A 261 -11.65 -5.81 -15.61
CA ALA A 261 -12.14 -4.45 -15.80
C ALA A 261 -12.20 -3.70 -14.46
N TYR A 262 -11.45 -2.60 -14.34
CA TYR A 262 -11.61 -1.63 -13.26
C TYR A 262 -12.70 -0.62 -13.61
N ILE A 263 -13.64 -0.43 -12.69
CA ILE A 263 -14.61 0.66 -12.72
C ILE A 263 -14.26 1.59 -11.57
N ILE A 264 -13.74 2.77 -11.92
CA ILE A 264 -13.22 3.73 -10.96
C ILE A 264 -14.11 4.97 -10.91
N ALA A 265 -14.50 5.39 -9.71
CA ALA A 265 -15.23 6.63 -9.50
C ALA A 265 -14.48 7.59 -8.57
N GLY A 266 -14.36 8.85 -8.96
CA GLY A 266 -13.90 9.93 -8.08
C GLY A 266 -14.96 10.32 -7.02
N GLY A 267 -16.18 9.80 -7.15
CA GLY A 267 -17.24 9.85 -6.15
C GLY A 267 -17.60 8.47 -5.60
N GLU A 268 -18.79 8.38 -5.00
CA GLU A 268 -19.32 7.12 -4.47
C GLU A 268 -19.80 6.19 -5.60
N ILE A 269 -19.50 4.89 -5.51
CA ILE A 269 -20.18 3.85 -6.31
C ILE A 269 -21.24 3.20 -5.42
N THR A 270 -22.50 3.60 -5.63
CA THR A 270 -23.60 3.17 -4.76
C THR A 270 -23.78 1.65 -4.74
N LYS A 271 -24.25 1.11 -3.61
CA LYS A 271 -24.60 -0.32 -3.49
C LYS A 271 -25.61 -0.76 -4.56
N ALA A 272 -26.57 0.12 -4.89
CA ALA A 272 -27.55 -0.14 -5.94
C ALA A 272 -26.89 -0.28 -7.32
N ALA A 273 -25.94 0.60 -7.67
CA ALA A 273 -25.17 0.50 -8.91
C ALA A 273 -24.32 -0.78 -8.97
N ARG A 274 -23.60 -1.13 -7.88
CA ARG A 274 -22.82 -2.38 -7.80
C ARG A 274 -23.72 -3.61 -8.00
N ASN A 275 -24.90 -3.64 -7.36
CA ASN A 275 -25.86 -4.72 -7.49
C ASN A 275 -26.48 -4.78 -8.88
N TRP A 276 -26.82 -3.65 -9.48
CA TRP A 276 -27.40 -3.57 -10.82
C TRP A 276 -26.43 -4.15 -11.86
N LEU A 277 -25.16 -3.73 -11.81
CA LEU A 277 -24.14 -4.18 -12.74
C LEU A 277 -23.83 -5.67 -12.54
N GLY A 278 -23.74 -6.12 -11.28
CA GLY A 278 -23.57 -7.53 -10.95
C GLY A 278 -24.78 -8.43 -11.26
N GLY A 279 -25.98 -7.86 -11.43
CA GLY A 279 -27.19 -8.59 -11.84
C GLY A 279 -27.40 -8.63 -13.36
N LYS A 280 -26.74 -7.73 -14.12
CA LYS A 280 -26.80 -7.70 -15.59
C LYS A 280 -25.72 -8.55 -16.25
N LEU A 281 -24.61 -8.79 -15.56
CA LEU A 281 -23.53 -9.64 -16.04
C LEU A 281 -23.74 -11.09 -15.66
N ASP A 282 -23.28 -11.99 -16.53
CA ASP A 282 -23.17 -13.41 -16.20
C ASP A 282 -22.14 -13.63 -15.07
N ALA A 283 -22.24 -14.78 -14.40
CA ALA A 283 -21.41 -15.09 -13.23
C ALA A 283 -19.89 -15.05 -13.54
N HIS A 284 -19.50 -15.38 -14.77
CA HIS A 284 -18.11 -15.37 -15.20
C HIS A 284 -17.58 -13.94 -15.36
N LYS A 285 -18.29 -13.08 -16.10
CA LYS A 285 -17.92 -11.66 -16.27
C LYS A 285 -17.96 -10.87 -14.97
N ARG A 286 -18.83 -11.25 -14.04
CA ARG A 286 -18.88 -10.61 -12.72
C ARG A 286 -17.57 -10.74 -11.96
N SER A 287 -16.88 -11.88 -12.07
CA SER A 287 -15.57 -12.10 -11.41
C SER A 287 -14.44 -11.26 -11.99
N GLN A 288 -14.62 -10.73 -13.21
CA GLN A 288 -13.63 -9.92 -13.90
C GLN A 288 -13.71 -8.43 -13.52
N ILE A 289 -14.73 -8.02 -12.75
CA ILE A 289 -14.96 -6.60 -12.45
C ILE A 289 -14.44 -6.24 -11.06
N ILE A 290 -13.68 -5.16 -11.01
CA ILE A 290 -13.12 -4.59 -9.80
C ILE A 290 -13.65 -3.16 -9.67
N PHE A 291 -14.28 -2.85 -8.54
CA PHE A 291 -14.75 -1.50 -8.24
C PHE A 291 -13.72 -0.78 -7.37
N MET A 292 -13.47 0.49 -7.67
CA MET A 292 -12.67 1.39 -6.85
C MET A 292 -13.39 2.72 -6.75
N ASP A 293 -13.84 3.10 -5.57
CA ASP A 293 -14.48 4.40 -5.36
C ASP A 293 -13.53 5.41 -4.72
N ARG A 294 -14.04 6.62 -4.46
CA ARG A 294 -13.25 7.71 -3.87
C ARG A 294 -12.53 7.28 -2.59
N GLU A 295 -13.19 6.51 -1.74
CA GLU A 295 -12.65 6.10 -0.45
C GLU A 295 -11.47 5.14 -0.64
N ASP A 296 -11.59 4.20 -1.58
CA ASP A 296 -10.51 3.31 -1.98
C ASP A 296 -9.29 4.08 -2.51
N ILE A 297 -9.51 5.07 -3.39
CA ILE A 297 -8.44 5.95 -3.92
C ILE A 297 -7.74 6.68 -2.78
N LEU A 298 -8.50 7.32 -1.90
CA LEU A 298 -7.96 8.07 -0.77
C LEU A 298 -7.13 7.17 0.15
N ASN A 299 -7.62 5.98 0.47
CA ASN A 299 -6.91 5.06 1.36
C ASN A 299 -5.60 4.57 0.73
N LEU A 300 -5.64 4.11 -0.52
CA LEU A 300 -4.45 3.64 -1.23
C LEU A 300 -3.42 4.77 -1.41
N PHE A 301 -3.85 5.96 -1.82
CA PHE A 301 -2.94 7.10 -2.02
C PHE A 301 -2.34 7.61 -0.71
N THR A 302 -3.10 7.54 0.39
CA THR A 302 -2.63 7.99 1.71
C THR A 302 -1.51 7.10 2.24
N VAL A 303 -1.69 5.78 2.18
CA VAL A 303 -0.69 4.82 2.69
C VAL A 303 0.54 4.69 1.80
N ASN A 304 0.41 5.04 0.52
CA ASN A 304 1.51 5.03 -0.44
C ASN A 304 2.30 6.34 -0.41
N SER A 305 3.62 6.27 -0.61
CA SER A 305 4.49 7.46 -0.71
C SER A 305 4.32 8.18 -2.07
N ILE A 306 3.15 8.74 -2.31
CA ILE A 306 2.81 9.56 -3.49
C ILE A 306 2.65 11.02 -3.07
N ASP A 307 3.27 11.95 -3.77
CA ASP A 307 3.04 13.38 -3.52
C ASP A 307 1.64 13.80 -3.97
N VAL A 308 0.96 14.61 -3.16
CA VAL A 308 -0.35 15.14 -3.52
C VAL A 308 -0.17 16.16 -4.65
N PRO A 309 -0.91 16.06 -5.77
CA PRO A 309 -0.80 17.02 -6.85
C PRO A 309 -1.21 18.43 -6.40
N GLU A 310 -0.53 19.43 -6.93
CA GLU A 310 -0.91 20.82 -6.73
C GLU A 310 -1.98 21.23 -7.74
N ILE A 311 -2.90 22.09 -7.29
CA ILE A 311 -3.86 22.74 -8.18
C ILE A 311 -3.12 23.92 -8.80
N ILE A 312 -2.74 23.79 -10.09
CA ILE A 312 -2.24 24.90 -10.90
C ILE A 312 -3.44 25.61 -11.53
#